data_AF-A0A371QLP9-F1
#
_entry.id   AF-A0A371QLP9-F1
#
_cell.length_a   1.000
_cell.length_b   1.000
_cell.length_c   1.000
_cell.angle_alpha   90.00
_cell.angle_beta   90.00
_cell.angle_gamma   90.00
#
_symmetry.space_group_name_H-M   'P 1'
#
loop_
_entity.id
_entity.type
_entity.pdbx_description
1 polymer ?
#
loop_
_entity_poly.entity_id
_entity_poly.type
_entity_poly.pdbx_seq_one_letter_code
_entity_poly.pdbx_strand_id
1 'polypeptide(L)'
;MKYRLIVTLIIVGAQILLQACSVDGYDQTDSSLSTEESLITGQIVGESISENQSGLLSSFSEAFAITTPSGLTDGPSAIVTGSFRNIENYTYSFDPETGDHSATFTKQSISEGISTQTDYSLNYRFLDSDGETLEFPNNQNEEIEAVDFRAVRNGEIETSSKRSIYTRTDRLFIDGISESADILSIDGYHSGEGLFTQIRMDGTQLEREYILDLNYLNIQINKPVVLRNRNFRSGVNGAFSYENTIRQTNNGSDGQETKIVNGTVELNGDGTALLKFREQFDTFRLRLANGEVFDEDEFEGRVTKVDIEDQIFTIANGQRIQINEQTEIDVEDFRTLEEVALAVENGVRVTAEGDYVHPDENVNLWIATEVEFELESNEFEGLVASVNLTENTFTLVNGDQFTLTDQSEIEFEDDLSSLQEVAEAVEAGMPVEAEGDFYIDIETGNRIVKEVEFEFDFDEFDEHIISVNIEENTFTLEDGKVVQITENTLIDDDGDFFTLEEVAEALDDGEEVGAEGEFYYDPLTGFWIAIEVEFFD
;
A
#
# COMPACT_ATOMS: atom_id res chain seq x y z
N MET A 1 -29.97 47.70 57.80
CA MET A 1 -28.62 47.08 57.76
C MET A 1 -28.66 45.62 57.27
N LYS A 2 -29.57 44.77 57.77
CA LYS A 2 -29.69 43.36 57.33
C LYS A 2 -30.01 43.16 55.83
N TYR A 3 -30.78 44.06 55.21
CA TYR A 3 -31.16 43.95 53.80
C TYR A 3 -30.02 44.26 52.81
N ARG A 4 -29.07 45.13 53.18
CA ARG A 4 -27.90 45.42 52.33
C ARG A 4 -26.88 44.28 52.32
N LEU A 5 -26.76 43.54 53.43
CA LEU A 5 -25.83 42.41 53.53
C LEU A 5 -26.29 41.20 52.68
N ILE A 6 -27.60 40.98 52.59
CA ILE A 6 -28.18 39.87 51.81
C ILE A 6 -28.07 40.14 50.30
N VAL A 7 -28.28 41.39 49.87
CA VAL A 7 -28.13 41.76 48.44
C VAL A 7 -26.66 41.68 47.99
N THR A 8 -25.70 42.04 48.86
CA THR A 8 -24.27 41.88 48.53
C THR A 8 -23.85 40.40 48.48
N LEU A 9 -24.41 39.53 49.32
CA LEU A 9 -24.11 38.08 49.28
C LEU A 9 -24.68 37.39 48.03
N ILE A 10 -25.85 37.83 47.54
CA ILE A 10 -26.45 37.29 46.32
C ILE A 10 -25.67 37.74 45.07
N ILE A 11 -25.14 38.97 45.05
CA ILE A 11 -24.34 39.48 43.93
C ILE A 11 -22.96 38.81 43.87
N VAL A 12 -22.33 38.50 45.01
CA VAL A 12 -21.05 37.77 45.05
C VAL A 12 -21.24 36.27 44.72
N GLY A 13 -22.36 35.66 45.11
CA GLY A 13 -22.70 34.28 44.72
C GLY A 13 -23.02 34.12 43.23
N ALA A 14 -23.65 35.12 42.61
CA ALA A 14 -23.95 35.12 41.18
C ALA A 14 -22.70 35.35 40.30
N GLN A 15 -21.67 36.03 40.82
CA GLN A 15 -20.39 36.19 40.12
C GLN A 15 -19.53 34.91 40.13
N ILE A 16 -19.69 34.04 41.13
CA ILE A 16 -18.98 32.75 41.20
C ILE A 16 -19.68 31.67 40.34
N LEU A 17 -21.01 31.76 40.16
CA LEU A 17 -21.75 30.86 39.26
C LEU A 17 -21.60 31.21 37.77
N LEU A 18 -21.09 32.41 37.45
CA LEU A 18 -20.75 32.81 36.07
C LEU A 18 -19.30 32.48 35.67
N GLN A 19 -18.51 31.85 36.56
CA GLN A 19 -17.16 31.35 36.24
C GLN A 19 -17.07 29.81 36.28
N ALA A 20 -18.20 29.10 36.40
CA ALA A 20 -18.26 27.64 36.34
C ALA A 20 -19.06 27.11 35.13
N CYS A 21 -19.40 27.99 34.19
CA CYS A 21 -19.74 27.60 32.82
C CYS A 21 -18.70 28.26 31.90
N SER A 22 -17.46 27.76 31.89
CA SER A 22 -16.80 27.69 30.59
C SER A 22 -17.56 26.60 29.84
N VAL A 23 -18.46 27.02 28.97
CA VAL A 23 -18.70 26.25 27.75
C VAL A 23 -17.30 26.16 27.15
N ASP A 24 -16.69 24.97 27.23
CA ASP A 24 -15.41 24.72 26.58
C ASP A 24 -15.50 25.23 25.16
N GLY A 25 -14.44 25.95 24.78
CA GLY A 25 -14.42 26.85 23.65
C GLY A 25 -15.05 26.22 22.42
N TYR A 26 -16.11 26.87 21.93
CA TYR A 26 -16.37 26.91 20.50
C TYR A 26 -15.29 27.81 19.88
N ASP A 27 -14.02 27.44 20.07
CA ASP A 27 -12.94 27.95 19.26
C ASP A 27 -13.12 27.23 17.92
N GLN A 28 -13.39 28.02 16.88
CA GLN A 28 -13.19 27.56 15.52
C GLN A 28 -11.71 27.13 15.43
N THR A 29 -11.43 25.84 15.61
CA THR A 29 -10.20 25.23 15.15
C THR A 29 -10.30 25.13 13.63
N ASP A 30 -10.23 26.28 12.98
CA ASP A 30 -10.06 26.47 11.53
C ASP A 30 -8.59 26.14 11.16
N SER A 31 -8.07 25.03 11.68
CA SER A 31 -6.84 24.41 11.22
C SER A 31 -7.27 23.29 10.30
N SER A 32 -6.96 23.40 9.01
CA SER A 32 -7.11 22.29 8.08
C SER A 32 -6.47 21.03 8.69
N LEU A 33 -7.15 19.89 8.56
CA LEU A 33 -6.61 18.59 8.92
C LEU A 33 -5.27 18.40 8.20
N SER A 34 -4.23 18.00 8.95
CA SER A 34 -2.97 17.61 8.34
C SER A 34 -3.14 16.25 7.65
N THR A 35 -2.25 15.91 6.72
CA THR A 35 -2.21 14.57 6.08
C THR A 35 -2.14 13.46 7.13
N GLU A 36 -1.26 13.60 8.13
CA GLU A 36 -1.14 12.64 9.22
C GLU A 36 -2.45 12.46 10.01
N GLU A 37 -3.15 13.56 10.31
CA GLU A 37 -4.43 13.49 11.02
C GLU A 37 -5.54 12.88 10.17
N SER A 38 -5.50 13.10 8.87
CA SER A 38 -6.44 12.53 7.90
C SER A 38 -6.25 11.01 7.81
N LEU A 39 -4.99 10.55 7.69
CA LEU A 39 -4.65 9.13 7.69
C LEU A 39 -5.04 8.42 8.99
N ILE A 40 -4.75 9.01 10.15
CA ILE A 40 -5.15 8.41 11.44
C ILE A 40 -6.65 8.39 11.60
N THR A 41 -7.34 9.47 11.22
CA THR A 41 -8.80 9.52 11.27
C THR A 41 -9.39 8.45 10.36
N GLY A 42 -8.86 8.31 9.15
CA GLY A 42 -9.24 7.27 8.22
C GLY A 42 -9.02 5.87 8.80
N GLN A 43 -7.89 5.66 9.49
CA GLN A 43 -7.57 4.38 10.10
C GLN A 43 -8.50 4.02 11.27
N ILE A 44 -8.92 5.02 12.07
CA ILE A 44 -9.92 4.86 13.13
C ILE A 44 -11.29 4.52 12.55
N VAL A 45 -11.70 5.24 11.50
CA VAL A 45 -12.99 5.00 10.81
C VAL A 45 -12.98 3.62 10.15
N GLY A 46 -11.92 3.29 9.42
CA GLY A 46 -11.71 2.00 8.75
C GLY A 46 -11.74 0.85 9.73
N GLU A 47 -11.00 0.92 10.83
CA GLU A 47 -11.03 -0.11 11.88
C GLU A 47 -12.46 -0.29 12.42
N SER A 48 -13.17 0.81 12.67
CA SER A 48 -14.51 0.80 13.25
C SER A 48 -15.57 0.21 12.33
N ILE A 49 -15.35 0.17 11.01
CA ILE A 49 -16.27 -0.49 10.07
C ILE A 49 -15.83 -1.91 9.67
N SER A 50 -14.55 -2.25 9.85
CA SER A 50 -13.93 -3.49 9.34
C SER A 50 -14.54 -4.82 9.83
N GLU A 51 -14.27 -5.90 9.08
CA GLU A 51 -14.72 -7.26 9.37
C GLU A 51 -13.77 -8.00 10.35
N ASN A 52 -12.44 -7.84 10.21
CA ASN A 52 -11.47 -8.62 11.00
C ASN A 52 -10.91 -7.87 12.22
N GLN A 53 -11.17 -6.57 12.39
CA GLN A 53 -10.68 -5.78 13.53
C GLN A 53 -11.83 -5.33 14.43
N SER A 54 -12.75 -6.25 14.69
CA SER A 54 -13.89 -6.05 15.59
C SER A 54 -14.76 -4.83 15.23
N GLY A 55 -14.74 -4.37 13.98
CA GLY A 55 -15.53 -3.24 13.49
C GLY A 55 -17.00 -3.59 13.33
N LEU A 56 -17.74 -2.76 12.61
CA LEU A 56 -19.16 -2.97 12.37
C LEU A 56 -19.43 -4.29 11.64
N LEU A 57 -18.76 -4.54 10.52
CA LEU A 57 -18.98 -5.74 9.69
C LEU A 57 -18.76 -7.02 10.49
N SER A 58 -17.83 -7.02 11.46
CA SER A 58 -17.61 -8.15 12.34
C SER A 58 -18.86 -8.52 13.16
N SER A 59 -19.70 -7.53 13.53
CA SER A 59 -20.89 -7.72 14.36
C SER A 59 -22.06 -8.38 13.62
N PHE A 60 -22.02 -8.41 12.28
CA PHE A 60 -23.11 -8.97 11.48
C PHE A 60 -23.29 -10.46 11.75
N SER A 61 -22.19 -11.21 11.92
CA SER A 61 -22.27 -12.63 12.31
C SER A 61 -23.09 -12.82 13.58
N GLU A 62 -22.87 -11.99 14.61
CA GLU A 62 -23.63 -12.03 15.85
C GLU A 62 -25.05 -11.46 15.67
N ALA A 63 -25.26 -10.42 14.86
CA ALA A 63 -26.58 -9.83 14.62
C ALA A 63 -27.56 -10.81 13.96
N PHE A 64 -27.05 -11.74 13.14
CA PHE A 64 -27.83 -12.79 12.49
C PHE A 64 -27.92 -14.09 13.31
N ALA A 65 -27.31 -14.15 14.49
CA ALA A 65 -27.35 -15.33 15.35
C ALA A 65 -28.65 -15.41 16.15
N ILE A 66 -29.05 -16.64 16.52
CA ILE A 66 -30.08 -16.87 17.53
C ILE A 66 -29.41 -17.16 18.86
N THR A 67 -29.83 -16.43 19.90
CA THR A 67 -29.37 -16.67 21.28
C THR A 67 -30.16 -17.80 21.93
N THR A 68 -29.46 -18.74 22.55
CA THR A 68 -30.07 -19.88 23.26
C THR A 68 -29.44 -20.06 24.64
N PRO A 69 -30.07 -20.79 25.58
CA PRO A 69 -29.46 -21.09 26.88
C PRO A 69 -28.09 -21.81 26.80
N SER A 70 -27.76 -22.43 25.66
CA SER A 70 -26.53 -23.18 25.44
C SER A 70 -25.45 -22.43 24.64
N GLY A 71 -25.74 -21.25 24.12
CA GLY A 71 -24.83 -20.49 23.25
C GLY A 71 -25.56 -19.82 22.08
N LEU A 72 -24.78 -19.32 21.13
CA LEU A 72 -25.29 -18.80 19.86
C LEU A 72 -25.44 -19.93 18.85
N THR A 73 -26.52 -19.89 18.07
CA THR A 73 -26.78 -20.80 16.96
C THR A 73 -27.06 -20.02 15.68
N ASP A 74 -26.90 -20.68 14.53
CA ASP A 74 -27.17 -20.07 13.23
C ASP A 74 -28.64 -19.62 13.15
N GLY A 75 -28.85 -18.40 12.65
CA GLY A 75 -30.17 -17.88 12.33
C GLY A 75 -30.72 -18.40 10.99
N PRO A 76 -31.79 -17.78 10.47
CA PRO A 76 -32.46 -18.27 9.27
C PRO A 76 -31.75 -17.86 7.99
N SER A 77 -30.96 -16.79 8.06
CA SER A 77 -30.24 -16.31 6.90
C SER A 77 -29.04 -17.20 6.63
N ALA A 78 -28.95 -17.70 5.39
CA ALA A 78 -27.81 -18.51 4.95
C ALA A 78 -26.46 -17.74 5.00
N ILE A 79 -26.48 -16.42 5.18
CA ILE A 79 -25.30 -15.55 5.26
C ILE A 79 -24.58 -15.61 6.63
N VAL A 80 -25.05 -16.41 7.59
CA VAL A 80 -24.33 -16.61 8.84
C VAL A 80 -23.00 -17.32 8.53
N THR A 81 -21.93 -16.55 8.44
CA THR A 81 -20.57 -17.03 8.15
C THR A 81 -19.78 -17.37 9.42
N GLY A 82 -20.32 -17.06 10.60
CA GLY A 82 -19.64 -17.18 11.89
C GLY A 82 -19.62 -18.59 12.46
N SER A 83 -18.42 -19.06 12.82
CA SER A 83 -18.27 -20.15 13.78
C SER A 83 -18.33 -19.57 15.20
N PHE A 84 -19.44 -19.78 15.94
CA PHE A 84 -19.62 -19.38 17.35
C PHE A 84 -18.78 -20.23 18.34
N ARG A 85 -17.56 -20.60 17.93
CA ARG A 85 -16.59 -21.34 18.74
C ARG A 85 -15.76 -20.36 19.58
N ASN A 86 -15.11 -20.87 20.62
CA ASN A 86 -14.23 -20.11 21.51
C ASN A 86 -14.94 -18.95 22.24
N ILE A 87 -16.23 -19.17 22.54
CA ILE A 87 -17.03 -18.30 23.39
C ILE A 87 -16.82 -18.73 24.84
N GLU A 88 -16.43 -17.79 25.69
CA GLU A 88 -16.27 -18.00 27.13
C GLU A 88 -17.26 -17.16 27.93
N ASN A 89 -17.53 -17.57 29.17
CA ASN A 89 -18.40 -16.83 30.12
C ASN A 89 -19.82 -16.52 29.57
N TYR A 90 -20.35 -17.41 28.73
CA TYR A 90 -21.66 -17.22 28.10
C TYR A 90 -22.78 -17.17 29.13
N THR A 91 -23.61 -16.14 29.06
CA THR A 91 -24.89 -16.05 29.78
C THR A 91 -26.02 -15.71 28.82
N TYR A 92 -27.23 -16.15 29.16
CA TYR A 92 -28.44 -15.92 28.39
C TYR A 92 -29.61 -15.58 29.31
N SER A 93 -30.46 -14.66 28.87
CA SER A 93 -31.75 -14.36 29.50
C SER A 93 -32.79 -13.96 28.46
N PHE A 94 -34.06 -14.15 28.81
CA PHE A 94 -35.21 -13.74 28.01
C PHE A 94 -36.19 -12.98 28.90
N ASP A 95 -36.64 -11.82 28.42
CA ASP A 95 -37.68 -11.02 29.07
C ASP A 95 -39.02 -11.17 28.31
N PRO A 96 -40.02 -11.86 28.89
CA PRO A 96 -41.31 -12.06 28.24
C PRO A 96 -42.18 -10.79 28.16
N GLU A 97 -41.88 -9.73 28.93
CA GLU A 97 -42.64 -8.47 28.85
C GLU A 97 -42.25 -7.64 27.64
N THR A 98 -40.96 -7.64 27.28
CA THR A 98 -40.42 -6.90 26.13
C THR A 98 -40.19 -7.77 24.90
N GLY A 99 -40.06 -9.09 25.09
CA GLY A 99 -39.66 -10.05 24.07
C GLY A 99 -38.17 -10.01 23.75
N ASP A 100 -37.35 -9.46 24.65
CA ASP A 100 -35.92 -9.29 24.44
C ASP A 100 -35.13 -10.53 24.86
N HIS A 101 -34.30 -11.02 23.96
CA HIS A 101 -33.29 -12.03 24.25
C HIS A 101 -31.94 -11.34 24.48
N SER A 102 -31.29 -11.61 25.61
CA SER A 102 -29.99 -11.02 25.93
C SER A 102 -28.93 -12.08 26.15
N ALA A 103 -27.72 -11.84 25.63
CA ALA A 103 -26.58 -12.72 25.84
C ALA A 103 -25.30 -11.92 26.13
N THR A 104 -24.45 -12.45 27.00
CA THR A 104 -23.11 -11.89 27.26
C THR A 104 -22.05 -12.96 27.12
N PHE A 105 -20.87 -12.62 26.59
CA PHE A 105 -19.73 -13.55 26.51
C PHE A 105 -18.43 -12.82 26.18
N THR A 106 -17.31 -13.54 26.30
CA THR A 106 -16.00 -13.10 25.82
C THR A 106 -15.58 -13.97 24.63
N LYS A 107 -14.96 -13.36 23.61
CA LYS A 107 -14.40 -14.05 22.44
C LYS A 107 -12.96 -13.56 22.22
N GLN A 108 -12.07 -14.50 21.91
CA GLN A 108 -10.70 -14.22 21.51
C GLN A 108 -10.45 -14.78 20.12
N SER A 109 -9.77 -14.02 19.27
CA SER A 109 -9.36 -14.45 17.93
C SER A 109 -7.93 -14.03 17.64
N ILE A 110 -7.18 -14.92 16.98
CA ILE A 110 -5.86 -14.63 16.44
C ILE A 110 -5.87 -15.09 14.98
N SER A 111 -5.69 -14.15 14.06
CA SER A 111 -5.65 -14.41 12.62
C SER A 111 -4.77 -13.38 11.94
N GLU A 112 -3.90 -13.82 11.02
CA GLU A 112 -3.15 -12.92 10.12
C GLU A 112 -2.36 -11.82 10.86
N GLY A 113 -1.76 -12.15 12.01
CA GLY A 113 -1.00 -11.19 12.81
C GLY A 113 -1.84 -10.20 13.61
N ILE A 114 -3.18 -10.34 13.59
CA ILE A 114 -4.13 -9.56 14.37
C ILE A 114 -4.60 -10.42 15.56
N SER A 115 -4.44 -9.88 16.77
CA SER A 115 -4.99 -10.43 18.01
C SER A 115 -6.17 -9.56 18.46
N THR A 116 -7.30 -10.18 18.77
CA THR A 116 -8.47 -9.50 19.33
C THR A 116 -8.98 -10.23 20.56
N GLN A 117 -9.38 -9.45 21.56
CA GLN A 117 -10.14 -9.93 22.71
C GLN A 117 -11.31 -8.99 22.94
N THR A 118 -12.53 -9.52 23.01
CA THR A 118 -13.74 -8.70 23.09
C THR A 118 -14.78 -9.31 24.01
N ASP A 119 -15.31 -8.48 24.90
CA ASP A 119 -16.50 -8.74 25.71
C ASP A 119 -17.74 -8.22 24.98
N TYR A 120 -18.71 -9.10 24.80
CA TYR A 120 -19.96 -8.84 24.10
C TYR A 120 -21.13 -8.78 25.09
N SER A 121 -22.00 -7.80 24.88
CA SER A 121 -23.32 -7.71 25.50
C SER A 121 -24.34 -7.46 24.40
N LEU A 122 -25.11 -8.49 24.07
CA LEU A 122 -26.02 -8.54 22.94
C LEU A 122 -27.47 -8.55 23.41
N ASN A 123 -28.35 -7.86 22.69
CA ASN A 123 -29.78 -7.82 22.91
C ASN A 123 -30.50 -7.90 21.56
N TYR A 124 -31.49 -8.78 21.48
CA TYR A 124 -32.23 -9.10 20.26
C TYR A 124 -33.73 -9.02 20.52
N ARG A 125 -34.45 -8.52 19.54
CA ARG A 125 -35.89 -8.76 19.39
C ARG A 125 -36.16 -9.26 17.98
N PHE A 126 -36.61 -10.50 17.88
CA PHE A 126 -36.93 -11.16 16.62
C PHE A 126 -38.39 -10.89 16.25
N LEU A 127 -38.62 -10.55 14.98
CA LEU A 127 -39.93 -10.17 14.46
C LEU A 127 -40.29 -11.05 13.27
N ASP A 128 -41.57 -11.42 13.18
CA ASP A 128 -42.12 -12.09 12.00
C ASP A 128 -42.47 -11.11 10.86
N SER A 129 -43.02 -11.64 9.76
CA SER A 129 -43.42 -10.84 8.60
C SER A 129 -44.57 -9.86 8.86
N ASP A 130 -45.33 -10.06 9.95
CA ASP A 130 -46.40 -9.16 10.38
C ASP A 130 -45.88 -8.11 11.39
N GLY A 131 -44.61 -8.22 11.82
CA GLY A 131 -43.96 -7.34 12.79
C GLY A 131 -44.21 -7.73 14.25
N GLU A 132 -44.72 -8.93 14.51
CA GLU A 132 -44.99 -9.43 15.86
C GLU A 132 -43.74 -10.11 16.45
N THR A 133 -43.55 -9.97 17.77
CA THR A 133 -42.36 -10.52 18.44
C THR A 133 -42.42 -12.04 18.58
N LEU A 134 -41.31 -12.69 18.23
CA LEU A 134 -41.12 -14.14 18.36
C LEU A 134 -40.48 -14.50 19.71
N GLU A 135 -41.23 -15.18 20.58
CA GLU A 135 -40.75 -15.63 21.90
C GLU A 135 -39.76 -16.81 21.81
N PHE A 136 -39.89 -17.65 20.77
CA PHE A 136 -39.08 -18.85 20.61
C PHE A 136 -38.37 -18.87 19.24
N PRO A 137 -37.46 -17.92 18.96
CA PRO A 137 -36.83 -17.76 17.64
C PRO A 137 -36.11 -19.04 17.17
N ASN A 138 -35.51 -19.81 18.09
CA ASN A 138 -34.88 -21.08 17.73
C ASN A 138 -35.87 -22.15 17.20
N ASN A 139 -37.12 -22.12 17.64
CA ASN A 139 -38.17 -23.02 17.16
C ASN A 139 -38.94 -22.43 15.98
N GLN A 140 -38.92 -21.10 15.86
CA GLN A 140 -39.65 -20.29 14.86
C GLN A 140 -38.68 -19.68 13.85
N ASN A 141 -37.55 -20.35 13.58
CA ASN A 141 -36.45 -19.79 12.81
C ASN A 141 -36.91 -19.35 11.41
N GLU A 142 -37.71 -20.18 10.75
CA GLU A 142 -38.28 -19.91 9.42
C GLU A 142 -39.30 -18.75 9.39
N GLU A 143 -39.75 -18.28 10.55
CA GLU A 143 -40.72 -17.17 10.67
C GLU A 143 -40.03 -15.80 10.83
N ILE A 144 -38.71 -15.76 11.08
CA ILE A 144 -37.97 -14.52 11.33
C ILE A 144 -37.81 -13.72 10.02
N GLU A 145 -38.40 -12.53 9.99
CA GLU A 145 -38.27 -11.57 8.88
C GLU A 145 -37.33 -10.42 9.24
N ALA A 146 -37.38 -9.94 10.49
CA ALA A 146 -36.60 -8.79 10.94
C ALA A 146 -36.04 -8.97 12.37
N VAL A 147 -35.00 -8.20 12.69
CA VAL A 147 -34.36 -8.17 14.02
C VAL A 147 -34.05 -6.72 14.42
N ASP A 148 -34.52 -6.30 15.61
CA ASP A 148 -33.93 -5.16 16.35
C ASP A 148 -32.77 -5.71 17.19
N PHE A 149 -31.55 -5.35 16.79
CA PHE A 149 -30.31 -5.82 17.39
C PHE A 149 -29.56 -4.67 18.05
N ARG A 150 -29.10 -4.90 19.26
CA ARG A 150 -28.26 -3.97 20.01
C ARG A 150 -27.06 -4.70 20.58
N ALA A 151 -25.89 -4.12 20.39
CA ALA A 151 -24.65 -4.65 20.95
C ALA A 151 -23.87 -3.58 21.67
N VAL A 152 -23.23 -3.97 22.77
CA VAL A 152 -22.11 -3.24 23.37
C VAL A 152 -20.92 -4.19 23.37
N ARG A 153 -19.79 -3.72 22.83
CA ARG A 153 -18.55 -4.48 22.66
C ARG A 153 -17.40 -3.71 23.28
N ASN A 154 -16.71 -4.31 24.24
CA ASN A 154 -15.52 -3.73 24.85
C ASN A 154 -14.35 -4.63 24.52
N GLY A 155 -13.26 -4.10 24.00
CA GLY A 155 -12.15 -4.95 23.59
C GLY A 155 -10.87 -4.23 23.27
N GLU A 156 -9.90 -5.03 22.85
CA GLU A 156 -8.64 -4.57 22.32
C GLU A 156 -8.28 -5.29 21.01
N ILE A 157 -7.57 -4.58 20.14
CA ILE A 157 -6.95 -5.06 18.91
C ILE A 157 -5.46 -4.82 19.05
N GLU A 158 -4.65 -5.83 18.73
CA GLU A 158 -3.20 -5.74 18.73
C GLU A 158 -2.64 -6.33 17.42
N THR A 159 -1.71 -5.60 16.81
CA THR A 159 -0.97 -5.98 15.59
C THR A 159 0.50 -5.60 15.79
N SER A 160 1.35 -5.86 14.79
CA SER A 160 2.78 -5.46 14.85
C SER A 160 3.01 -3.94 14.88
N SER A 161 2.10 -3.15 14.31
CA SER A 161 2.25 -1.70 14.12
C SER A 161 1.15 -0.87 14.79
N LYS A 162 0.14 -1.52 15.39
CA LYS A 162 -1.02 -0.84 15.96
C LYS A 162 -1.55 -1.56 17.19
N ARG A 163 -2.01 -0.77 18.15
CA ARG A 163 -2.85 -1.21 19.26
C ARG A 163 -4.07 -0.29 19.41
N SER A 164 -5.26 -0.88 19.60
CA SER A 164 -6.50 -0.14 19.83
C SER A 164 -7.23 -0.71 21.03
N ILE A 165 -7.76 0.15 21.91
CA ILE A 165 -8.69 -0.21 22.98
C ILE A 165 -9.99 0.51 22.69
N TYR A 166 -11.13 -0.20 22.70
CA TYR A 166 -12.39 0.38 22.26
C TYR A 166 -13.58 -0.07 23.10
N THR A 167 -14.60 0.80 23.10
CA THR A 167 -15.99 0.51 23.43
C THR A 167 -16.83 0.85 22.19
N ARG A 168 -17.56 -0.12 21.66
CA ARG A 168 -18.43 0.04 20.49
C ARG A 168 -19.87 -0.27 20.84
N THR A 169 -20.80 0.55 20.37
CA THR A 169 -22.24 0.38 20.54
C THR A 169 -22.92 0.34 19.19
N ASP A 170 -23.65 -0.74 18.91
CA ASP A 170 -24.41 -0.94 17.68
C ASP A 170 -25.91 -0.90 18.00
N ARG A 171 -26.69 -0.23 17.13
CA ARG A 171 -28.16 -0.30 17.12
C ARG A 171 -28.62 -0.50 15.69
N LEU A 172 -29.05 -1.71 15.37
CA LEU A 172 -29.39 -2.13 14.02
C LEU A 172 -30.85 -2.58 13.99
N PHE A 173 -31.59 -2.11 13.01
CA PHE A 173 -32.84 -2.71 12.58
C PHE A 173 -32.57 -3.37 11.23
N ILE A 174 -32.66 -4.69 11.20
CA ILE A 174 -32.34 -5.49 10.02
C ILE A 174 -33.62 -6.11 9.50
N ASP A 175 -33.93 -5.87 8.23
CA ASP A 175 -35.17 -6.34 7.58
C ASP A 175 -34.83 -7.16 6.32
N GLY A 176 -35.71 -8.08 5.96
CA GLY A 176 -35.50 -9.00 4.85
C GLY A 176 -34.56 -10.15 5.19
N ILE A 177 -34.59 -10.68 6.42
CA ILE A 177 -33.74 -11.81 6.86
C ILE A 177 -34.15 -13.13 6.20
N SER A 178 -35.45 -13.35 5.98
CA SER A 178 -35.97 -14.60 5.41
C SER A 178 -35.36 -14.95 4.06
N GLU A 179 -35.37 -16.24 3.68
CA GLU A 179 -34.85 -16.70 2.38
C GLU A 179 -35.62 -16.13 1.16
N SER A 180 -36.76 -15.45 1.39
CA SER A 180 -37.59 -14.90 0.33
C SER A 180 -37.01 -13.64 -0.33
N ALA A 181 -36.06 -12.97 0.32
CA ALA A 181 -35.42 -11.75 -0.15
C ALA A 181 -33.92 -11.97 -0.42
N ASP A 182 -33.46 -11.56 -1.61
CA ASP A 182 -32.04 -11.60 -2.00
C ASP A 182 -31.22 -10.45 -1.41
N ILE A 183 -31.89 -9.33 -1.10
CA ILE A 183 -31.31 -8.13 -0.51
C ILE A 183 -31.94 -7.94 0.86
N LEU A 184 -31.11 -7.67 1.87
CA LEU A 184 -31.56 -7.21 3.19
C LEU A 184 -31.18 -5.74 3.39
N SER A 185 -31.98 -5.02 4.15
CA SER A 185 -31.72 -3.61 4.49
C SER A 185 -31.36 -3.47 5.96
N ILE A 186 -30.45 -2.55 6.25
CA ILE A 186 -30.03 -2.23 7.61
C ILE A 186 -30.18 -0.73 7.83
N ASP A 187 -31.01 -0.39 8.80
CA ASP A 187 -31.10 0.96 9.35
C ASP A 187 -30.47 0.96 10.74
N GLY A 188 -29.75 2.02 11.09
CA GLY A 188 -29.10 2.03 12.38
C GLY A 188 -28.09 3.11 12.62
N TYR A 189 -27.35 2.89 13.69
CA TYR A 189 -26.30 3.75 14.18
C TYR A 189 -25.22 2.92 14.86
N HIS A 190 -23.98 3.35 14.70
CA HIS A 190 -22.82 2.79 15.37
C HIS A 190 -22.07 3.92 16.08
N SER A 191 -21.65 3.69 17.32
CA SER A 191 -20.76 4.57 18.06
C SER A 191 -19.54 3.80 18.54
N GLY A 192 -18.38 4.42 18.48
CA GLY A 192 -17.13 3.88 18.99
C GLY A 192 -16.37 4.93 19.79
N GLU A 193 -15.83 4.58 20.94
CA GLU A 193 -14.90 5.42 21.69
C GLU A 193 -13.71 4.60 22.15
N GLY A 194 -12.56 5.23 22.30
CA GLY A 194 -11.37 4.50 22.70
C GLY A 194 -10.05 5.23 22.59
N LEU A 195 -8.99 4.43 22.67
CA LEU A 195 -7.61 4.85 22.48
C LEU A 195 -7.03 4.09 21.30
N PHE A 196 -6.50 4.83 20.33
CA PHE A 196 -5.77 4.32 19.18
C PHE A 196 -4.28 4.64 19.34
N THR A 197 -3.43 3.64 19.17
CA THR A 197 -1.97 3.76 19.25
C THR A 197 -1.33 3.19 17.97
N GLN A 198 -0.58 4.00 17.24
CA GLN A 198 0.27 3.57 16.14
C GLN A 198 1.72 3.48 16.60
N ILE A 199 2.41 2.40 16.22
CA ILE A 199 3.82 2.15 16.49
C ILE A 199 4.58 2.33 15.18
N ARG A 200 5.47 3.33 15.14
CA ARG A 200 6.30 3.63 13.96
C ARG A 200 7.56 2.74 13.93
N MET A 201 8.22 2.69 12.77
CA MET A 201 9.44 1.88 12.57
C MET A 201 10.59 2.26 13.51
N ASP A 202 10.67 3.54 13.90
CA ASP A 202 11.64 4.05 14.87
C ASP A 202 11.28 3.72 16.33
N GLY A 203 10.18 3.00 16.56
CA GLY A 203 9.66 2.62 17.87
C GLY A 203 8.87 3.72 18.57
N THR A 204 8.68 4.89 17.94
CA THR A 204 7.85 5.95 18.52
C THR A 204 6.37 5.59 18.46
N GLN A 205 5.62 6.05 19.47
CA GLN A 205 4.20 5.79 19.59
C GLN A 205 3.41 7.07 19.37
N LEU A 206 2.37 6.96 18.56
CA LEU A 206 1.43 8.03 18.30
C LEU A 206 0.07 7.62 18.86
N GLU A 207 -0.42 8.35 19.84
CA GLU A 207 -1.67 8.05 20.53
C GLU A 207 -2.76 9.07 20.22
N ARG A 208 -3.99 8.58 20.02
CA ARG A 208 -5.21 9.38 19.85
C ARG A 208 -6.34 8.78 20.67
N GLU A 209 -6.93 9.57 21.55
CA GLU A 209 -8.27 9.29 22.07
C GLU A 209 -9.30 9.68 21.00
N TYR A 210 -10.34 8.88 20.83
CA TYR A 210 -11.37 9.15 19.83
C TYR A 210 -12.80 8.88 20.33
N ILE A 211 -13.75 9.60 19.73
CA ILE A 211 -15.20 9.33 19.80
C ILE A 211 -15.72 9.43 18.37
N LEU A 212 -16.23 8.32 17.83
CA LEU A 212 -16.72 8.18 16.46
C LEU A 212 -18.19 7.81 16.47
N ASP A 213 -18.98 8.56 15.72
CA ASP A 213 -20.40 8.32 15.49
C ASP A 213 -20.66 8.09 14.00
N LEU A 214 -21.31 6.97 13.65
CA LEU A 214 -21.70 6.60 12.30
C LEU A 214 -23.22 6.47 12.19
N ASN A 215 -23.82 7.20 11.24
CA ASN A 215 -25.24 7.08 10.92
C ASN A 215 -25.42 6.44 9.55
N TYR A 216 -26.36 5.49 9.46
CA TYR A 216 -26.53 4.64 8.28
C TYR A 216 -27.34 5.38 7.22
N LEU A 217 -26.87 5.31 5.99
CA LEU A 217 -27.50 5.88 4.81
C LEU A 217 -27.75 4.75 3.82
N ASN A 218 -28.90 4.08 3.93
CA ASN A 218 -29.33 3.02 3.03
C ASN A 218 -28.31 1.87 2.92
N ILE A 219 -27.95 1.26 4.05
CA ILE A 219 -27.08 0.08 4.06
C ILE A 219 -27.87 -1.14 3.61
N GLN A 220 -27.31 -1.88 2.66
CA GLN A 220 -27.92 -3.08 2.10
C GLN A 220 -26.90 -4.21 2.02
N ILE A 221 -27.35 -5.46 2.19
CA ILE A 221 -26.50 -6.63 1.96
C ILE A 221 -27.10 -7.52 0.88
N ASN A 222 -26.30 -7.83 -0.13
CA ASN A 222 -26.61 -8.79 -1.18
C ASN A 222 -26.26 -10.21 -0.72
N LYS A 223 -27.28 -10.99 -0.32
CA LYS A 223 -27.09 -12.33 0.26
C LYS A 223 -26.39 -13.29 -0.71
N PRO A 224 -26.78 -13.39 -2.01
CA PRO A 224 -26.05 -14.22 -2.97
C PRO A 224 -24.55 -13.92 -3.04
N VAL A 225 -24.15 -12.65 -2.96
CA VAL A 225 -22.74 -12.26 -3.02
C VAL A 225 -22.00 -12.67 -1.75
N VAL A 226 -22.57 -12.38 -0.57
CA VAL A 226 -22.00 -12.83 0.72
C VAL A 226 -21.84 -14.35 0.76
N LEU A 227 -22.84 -15.09 0.30
CA LEU A 227 -22.80 -16.57 0.22
C LEU A 227 -21.68 -17.08 -0.69
N ARG A 228 -21.52 -16.46 -1.86
CA ARG A 228 -20.50 -16.85 -2.83
C ARG A 228 -19.09 -16.58 -2.31
N ASN A 229 -18.89 -15.42 -1.70
CA ASN A 229 -17.58 -14.93 -1.26
C ASN A 229 -17.23 -15.32 0.18
N ARG A 230 -18.22 -15.82 0.94
CA ARG A 230 -18.12 -16.20 2.37
C ARG A 230 -17.62 -15.08 3.28
N ASN A 231 -17.99 -13.85 2.98
CA ASN A 231 -17.64 -12.68 3.76
C ASN A 231 -18.70 -11.58 3.57
N PHE A 232 -18.85 -10.71 4.57
CA PHE A 232 -19.79 -9.59 4.47
C PHE A 232 -19.24 -8.45 3.62
N ARG A 233 -17.93 -8.18 3.71
CA ARG A 233 -17.29 -7.04 3.06
C ARG A 233 -17.54 -6.95 1.54
N SER A 234 -17.63 -8.07 0.84
CA SER A 234 -17.86 -8.11 -0.61
C SER A 234 -19.34 -8.06 -0.99
N GLY A 235 -20.28 -7.90 -0.05
CA GLY A 235 -21.71 -7.91 -0.37
C GLY A 235 -22.49 -6.77 0.27
N VAL A 236 -21.84 -5.85 0.98
CA VAL A 236 -22.47 -4.73 1.67
C VAL A 236 -22.29 -3.45 0.85
N ASN A 237 -23.39 -2.76 0.61
CA ASN A 237 -23.46 -1.52 -0.17
C ASN A 237 -24.18 -0.44 0.66
N GLY A 238 -24.07 0.81 0.23
CA GLY A 238 -24.71 1.97 0.86
C GLY A 238 -23.68 2.95 1.39
N ALA A 239 -24.07 3.84 2.30
CA ALA A 239 -23.13 4.79 2.88
C ALA A 239 -23.36 5.01 4.38
N PHE A 240 -22.37 5.59 5.03
CA PHE A 240 -22.44 6.13 6.38
C PHE A 240 -22.12 7.62 6.32
N SER A 241 -22.78 8.43 7.13
CA SER A 241 -22.22 9.73 7.54
C SER A 241 -21.52 9.57 8.89
N TYR A 242 -20.33 10.15 9.04
CA TYR A 242 -19.59 10.06 10.30
C TYR A 242 -19.25 11.42 10.90
N GLU A 243 -19.08 11.42 12.22
CA GLU A 243 -18.44 12.48 13.00
C GLU A 243 -17.46 11.84 13.98
N ASN A 244 -16.20 12.26 13.95
CA ASN A 244 -15.12 11.75 14.76
C ASN A 244 -14.46 12.89 15.52
N THR A 245 -14.44 12.80 16.85
CA THR A 245 -13.67 13.69 17.70
C THR A 245 -12.37 13.00 18.07
N ILE A 246 -11.23 13.54 17.64
CA ILE A 246 -9.90 13.04 18.00
C ILE A 246 -9.18 14.00 18.95
N ARG A 247 -8.47 13.44 19.93
CA ARG A 247 -7.65 14.20 20.89
C ARG A 247 -6.26 13.59 21.01
N GLN A 248 -5.23 14.42 20.86
CA GLN A 248 -3.85 13.99 21.06
C GLN A 248 -3.49 13.86 22.54
N THR A 249 -2.86 12.74 22.91
CA THR A 249 -2.38 12.46 24.27
C THR A 249 -0.86 12.58 24.34
N ASN A 250 -0.30 13.79 24.22
CA ASN A 250 1.13 14.00 24.46
C ASN A 250 1.44 14.30 25.94
N ASN A 251 2.45 13.62 26.47
CA ASN A 251 3.02 13.80 27.82
C ASN A 251 3.50 15.24 28.08
N GLY A 252 2.64 16.09 28.66
CA GLY A 252 3.08 17.19 29.52
C GLY A 252 3.18 18.60 28.95
N SER A 253 2.60 18.90 27.78
CA SER A 253 2.47 20.29 27.30
C SER A 253 1.00 20.69 27.16
N ASP A 254 0.62 21.75 27.87
CA ASP A 254 -0.69 22.43 27.81
C ASP A 254 -1.07 22.72 26.34
N GLY A 255 -2.18 22.13 25.91
CA GLY A 255 -2.74 22.27 24.56
C GLY A 255 -3.22 20.93 24.00
N GLN A 256 -4.22 20.30 24.64
CA GLN A 256 -4.91 19.16 24.04
C GLN A 256 -5.75 19.67 22.87
N GLU A 257 -5.16 19.73 21.68
CA GLU A 257 -5.93 20.02 20.47
C GLU A 257 -6.95 18.89 20.28
N THR A 258 -8.22 19.29 20.37
CA THR A 258 -9.37 18.45 20.04
C THR A 258 -9.82 18.85 18.65
N LYS A 259 -9.94 17.88 17.75
CA LYS A 259 -10.41 18.11 16.38
C LYS A 259 -11.66 17.29 16.14
N ILE A 260 -12.64 17.91 15.49
CA ILE A 260 -13.87 17.26 15.05
C ILE A 260 -13.77 17.11 13.55
N VAL A 261 -13.89 15.88 13.07
CA VAL A 261 -13.74 15.49 11.68
C VAL A 261 -15.00 14.79 11.24
N ASN A 262 -15.65 15.26 10.18
CA ASN A 262 -16.88 14.66 9.68
C ASN A 262 -16.80 14.41 8.18
N GLY A 263 -17.68 13.54 7.70
CA GLY A 263 -17.63 13.11 6.30
C GLY A 263 -18.59 11.96 6.00
N THR A 264 -18.29 11.23 4.93
CA THR A 264 -19.05 10.06 4.50
C THR A 264 -18.14 8.89 4.18
N VAL A 265 -18.63 7.67 4.40
CA VAL A 265 -18.03 6.42 3.92
C VAL A 265 -19.02 5.77 2.98
N GLU A 266 -18.62 5.47 1.75
CA GLU A 266 -19.45 4.79 0.75
C GLU A 266 -18.94 3.36 0.53
N LEU A 267 -19.81 2.36 0.70
CA LEU A 267 -19.48 0.95 0.56
C LEU A 267 -19.78 0.47 -0.85
N ASN A 268 -18.77 -0.11 -1.51
CA ASN A 268 -18.83 -0.45 -2.93
C ASN A 268 -19.40 -1.86 -3.20
N GLY A 269 -19.42 -2.73 -2.18
CA GLY A 269 -19.83 -4.13 -2.36
C GLY A 269 -18.78 -4.99 -3.05
N ASP A 270 -17.51 -4.60 -2.99
CA ASP A 270 -16.36 -5.37 -3.52
C ASP A 270 -15.33 -5.71 -2.42
N GLY A 271 -15.54 -5.24 -1.19
CA GLY A 271 -14.57 -5.36 -0.10
C GLY A 271 -13.83 -4.06 0.22
N THR A 272 -14.14 -2.98 -0.50
CA THR A 272 -13.60 -1.63 -0.28
C THR A 272 -14.67 -0.63 0.09
N ALA A 273 -14.23 0.51 0.63
CA ALA A 273 -15.08 1.68 0.85
C ALA A 273 -14.34 2.97 0.54
N LEU A 274 -15.11 3.99 0.16
CA LEU A 274 -14.63 5.32 -0.17
C LEU A 274 -14.88 6.27 1.01
N LEU A 275 -13.84 6.76 1.64
CA LEU A 275 -13.87 7.70 2.75
C LEU A 275 -13.67 9.13 2.22
N LYS A 276 -14.64 10.00 2.49
CA LYS A 276 -14.59 11.42 2.11
C LYS A 276 -14.68 12.27 3.36
N PHE A 277 -13.72 13.17 3.52
CA PHE A 277 -13.75 14.22 4.52
C PHE A 277 -14.60 15.39 4.01
N ARG A 278 -15.38 16.03 4.89
CA ARG A 278 -16.25 17.14 4.47
C ARG A 278 -15.48 18.39 4.04
N GLU A 279 -14.34 18.63 4.68
CA GLU A 279 -13.55 19.88 4.54
C GLU A 279 -12.27 19.68 3.71
N GLN A 280 -12.04 18.47 3.20
CA GLN A 280 -10.95 18.16 2.27
C GLN A 280 -11.54 17.58 0.98
N PHE A 281 -10.83 17.77 -0.12
CA PHE A 281 -11.21 17.19 -1.41
C PHE A 281 -10.61 15.79 -1.60
N ASP A 282 -9.58 15.47 -0.82
CA ASP A 282 -8.91 14.17 -0.82
C ASP A 282 -9.91 13.07 -0.45
N THR A 283 -9.87 12.01 -1.24
CA THR A 283 -10.72 10.85 -1.05
C THR A 283 -9.83 9.67 -0.73
N PHE A 284 -10.08 9.02 0.39
CA PHE A 284 -9.30 7.89 0.85
C PHE A 284 -10.05 6.59 0.57
N ARG A 285 -9.33 5.49 0.35
CA ARG A 285 -9.95 4.17 0.26
C ARG A 285 -9.67 3.36 1.50
N LEU A 286 -10.63 2.52 1.86
CA LEU A 286 -10.59 1.66 3.04
C LEU A 286 -10.73 0.20 2.62
N ARG A 287 -9.81 -0.67 3.07
CA ARG A 287 -9.98 -2.13 2.93
C ARG A 287 -10.94 -2.59 4.03
N LEU A 288 -12.13 -3.07 3.69
CA LEU A 288 -13.12 -3.50 4.70
C LEU A 288 -12.72 -4.77 5.45
N ALA A 289 -11.72 -5.52 4.96
CA ALA A 289 -11.18 -6.67 5.66
C ALA A 289 -10.53 -6.25 7.00
N ASN A 290 -9.60 -5.30 6.95
CA ASN A 290 -8.76 -4.92 8.08
C ASN A 290 -8.86 -3.42 8.45
N GLY A 291 -9.71 -2.64 7.78
CA GLY A 291 -9.88 -1.22 8.04
C GLY A 291 -8.67 -0.36 7.73
N GLU A 292 -7.72 -0.86 6.95
CA GLU A 292 -6.53 -0.13 6.52
C GLU A 292 -6.91 0.97 5.54
N VAL A 293 -6.38 2.17 5.79
CA VAL A 293 -6.38 3.25 4.82
C VAL A 293 -5.26 2.95 3.84
N PHE A 294 -5.62 2.91 2.57
CA PHE A 294 -4.64 2.87 1.51
C PHE A 294 -4.94 4.04 0.59
N ASP A 295 -3.88 4.76 0.27
CA ASP A 295 -3.84 5.54 -0.96
C ASP A 295 -3.51 4.55 -2.08
N GLU A 296 -3.86 4.93 -3.29
CA GLU A 296 -3.84 4.05 -4.45
C GLU A 296 -2.40 3.52 -4.63
N ASP A 297 -2.25 2.22 -4.92
CA ASP A 297 -0.91 1.69 -5.16
C ASP A 297 -0.48 2.25 -6.53
N GLU A 298 0.70 2.86 -6.60
CA GLU A 298 1.24 3.41 -7.85
C GLU A 298 1.71 2.26 -8.77
N PHE A 299 1.47 2.38 -10.06
CA PHE A 299 2.10 1.61 -11.10
C PHE A 299 2.91 2.54 -12.00
N GLU A 300 4.07 2.05 -12.43
CA GLU A 300 4.84 2.68 -13.49
C GLU A 300 5.36 1.58 -14.41
N GLY A 301 5.27 1.80 -15.72
CA GLY A 301 6.03 1.01 -16.66
C GLY A 301 5.60 1.13 -18.11
N ARG A 302 6.50 0.69 -19.00
CA ARG A 302 6.28 0.73 -20.43
C ARG A 302 5.09 -0.10 -20.89
N VAL A 303 4.18 0.50 -21.63
CA VAL A 303 3.04 -0.17 -22.28
C VAL A 303 3.55 -1.10 -23.38
N THR A 304 3.26 -2.39 -23.23
CA THR A 304 3.65 -3.45 -24.18
C THR A 304 2.50 -3.94 -25.04
N LYS A 305 1.26 -3.75 -24.59
CA LYS A 305 0.06 -4.19 -25.30
C LYS A 305 -1.12 -3.33 -24.90
N VAL A 306 -2.01 -3.08 -25.86
CA VAL A 306 -3.30 -2.41 -25.63
C VAL A 306 -4.43 -3.26 -26.21
N ASP A 307 -5.52 -3.37 -25.46
CA ASP A 307 -6.79 -3.99 -25.83
C ASP A 307 -7.90 -2.95 -25.71
N ILE A 308 -8.28 -2.37 -26.85
CA ILE A 308 -9.29 -1.30 -26.91
C ILE A 308 -10.71 -1.82 -26.62
N GLU A 309 -11.00 -3.10 -26.91
CA GLU A 309 -12.35 -3.64 -26.68
C GLU A 309 -12.65 -3.76 -25.18
N ASP A 310 -11.68 -4.27 -24.42
CA ASP A 310 -11.81 -4.44 -22.96
C ASP A 310 -11.31 -3.22 -22.16
N GLN A 311 -10.75 -2.20 -22.83
CA GLN A 311 -10.09 -1.04 -22.25
C GLN A 311 -8.94 -1.42 -21.30
N ILE A 312 -8.11 -2.38 -21.72
CA ILE A 312 -7.00 -2.91 -20.91
C ILE A 312 -5.67 -2.63 -21.61
N PHE A 313 -4.69 -2.11 -20.89
CA PHE A 313 -3.29 -2.14 -21.33
C PHE A 313 -2.46 -3.07 -20.45
N THR A 314 -1.29 -3.47 -20.96
CA THR A 314 -0.34 -4.32 -20.25
C THR A 314 1.01 -3.64 -20.23
N ILE A 315 1.60 -3.49 -19.05
CA ILE A 315 2.94 -2.89 -18.92
C ILE A 315 4.04 -3.97 -18.85
N ALA A 316 5.30 -3.58 -18.96
CA ALA A 316 6.44 -4.47 -19.18
C ALA A 316 6.64 -5.54 -18.10
N ASN A 317 6.23 -5.28 -16.86
CA ASN A 317 6.27 -6.26 -15.76
C ASN A 317 5.15 -7.32 -15.85
N GLY A 318 4.26 -7.24 -16.84
CA GLY A 318 3.15 -8.17 -17.07
C GLY A 318 1.84 -7.77 -16.37
N GLN A 319 1.81 -6.65 -15.64
CA GLN A 319 0.58 -6.13 -15.05
C GLN A 319 -0.41 -5.72 -16.15
N ARG A 320 -1.70 -6.05 -15.94
CA ARG A 320 -2.80 -5.75 -16.87
C ARG A 320 -3.76 -4.75 -16.23
N ILE A 321 -3.78 -3.54 -16.73
CA ILE A 321 -4.47 -2.41 -16.10
C ILE A 321 -5.66 -2.03 -16.97
N GLN A 322 -6.85 -1.94 -16.36
CA GLN A 322 -8.10 -1.59 -17.00
C GLN A 322 -8.45 -0.12 -16.74
N ILE A 323 -8.83 0.60 -17.79
CA ILE A 323 -9.41 1.94 -17.71
C ILE A 323 -10.94 1.81 -17.78
N ASN A 324 -11.66 2.59 -16.98
CA ASN A 324 -13.11 2.65 -17.00
C ASN A 324 -13.65 4.09 -16.89
N GLU A 325 -14.96 4.26 -16.74
CA GLU A 325 -15.60 5.58 -16.66
C GLU A 325 -15.21 6.42 -15.43
N GLN A 326 -14.55 5.80 -14.45
CA GLN A 326 -14.09 6.44 -13.21
C GLN A 326 -12.59 6.74 -13.23
N THR A 327 -11.85 6.23 -14.21
CA THR A 327 -10.41 6.51 -14.36
C THR A 327 -10.21 7.95 -14.82
N GLU A 328 -9.45 8.74 -14.08
CA GLU A 328 -8.90 10.02 -14.52
C GLU A 328 -7.72 9.76 -15.46
N ILE A 329 -7.69 10.41 -16.62
CA ILE A 329 -6.55 10.36 -17.52
C ILE A 329 -5.90 11.73 -17.48
N ASP A 330 -4.74 11.86 -16.84
CA ASP A 330 -3.99 13.11 -16.89
C ASP A 330 -3.36 13.27 -18.28
N VAL A 331 -3.44 14.49 -18.80
CA VAL A 331 -3.13 14.79 -20.19
C VAL A 331 -1.74 15.38 -20.30
N GLU A 332 -0.80 14.48 -20.45
CA GLU A 332 0.57 14.72 -20.90
C GLU A 332 0.62 14.60 -22.44
N ASP A 333 1.13 13.48 -22.96
CA ASP A 333 1.32 13.24 -24.40
C ASP A 333 0.14 12.55 -25.07
N PHE A 334 -0.55 11.64 -24.35
CA PHE A 334 -1.68 10.88 -24.87
C PHE A 334 -2.93 11.09 -24.02
N ARG A 335 -4.08 11.29 -24.67
CA ARG A 335 -5.37 11.61 -24.02
C ARG A 335 -6.32 10.44 -23.94
N THR A 336 -6.05 9.39 -24.71
CA THR A 336 -6.95 8.27 -24.89
C THR A 336 -6.18 6.98 -25.09
N LEU A 337 -6.78 5.86 -24.68
CA LEU A 337 -6.19 4.55 -24.88
C LEU A 337 -6.05 4.21 -26.38
N GLU A 338 -6.91 4.78 -27.24
CA GLU A 338 -6.80 4.67 -28.70
C GLU A 338 -5.52 5.34 -29.26
N GLU A 339 -5.12 6.49 -28.72
CA GLU A 339 -3.89 7.17 -29.10
C GLU A 339 -2.66 6.35 -28.65
N VAL A 340 -2.70 5.79 -27.43
CA VAL A 340 -1.67 4.89 -26.91
C VAL A 340 -1.55 3.63 -27.76
N ALA A 341 -2.68 3.00 -28.14
CA ALA A 341 -2.67 1.83 -29.02
C ALA A 341 -2.01 2.13 -30.37
N LEU A 342 -2.33 3.28 -30.97
CA LEU A 342 -1.73 3.69 -32.24
C LEU A 342 -0.23 3.95 -32.09
N ALA A 343 0.21 4.57 -30.99
CA ALA A 343 1.61 4.81 -30.70
C ALA A 343 2.39 3.48 -30.57
N VAL A 344 1.88 2.57 -29.74
CA VAL A 344 2.46 1.24 -29.52
C VAL A 344 2.48 0.41 -30.82
N GLU A 345 1.43 0.48 -31.65
CA GLU A 345 1.39 -0.21 -32.96
C GLU A 345 2.44 0.33 -33.94
N ASN A 346 2.74 1.62 -33.88
CA ASN A 346 3.80 2.27 -34.67
C ASN A 346 5.20 2.13 -34.03
N GLY A 347 5.35 1.36 -32.95
CA GLY A 347 6.63 1.11 -32.30
C GLY A 347 7.13 2.25 -31.41
N VAL A 348 6.27 3.23 -31.11
CA VAL A 348 6.57 4.28 -30.13
C VAL A 348 6.52 3.69 -28.72
N ARG A 349 7.52 4.00 -27.90
CA ARG A 349 7.57 3.60 -26.50
C ARG A 349 6.73 4.57 -25.68
N VAL A 350 5.71 4.03 -25.02
CA VAL A 350 4.81 4.78 -24.13
C VAL A 350 5.00 4.25 -22.73
N THR A 351 5.30 5.12 -21.78
CA THR A 351 5.27 4.80 -20.35
C THR A 351 3.87 5.11 -19.83
N ALA A 352 3.36 4.23 -18.96
CA ALA A 352 2.15 4.49 -18.22
C ALA A 352 2.51 4.56 -16.74
N GLU A 353 2.14 5.66 -16.12
CA GLU A 353 2.25 5.94 -14.69
C GLU A 353 0.85 6.18 -14.16
N GLY A 354 0.64 5.88 -12.89
CA GLY A 354 -0.55 6.32 -12.18
C GLY A 354 -0.97 5.35 -11.10
N ASP A 355 -2.22 5.50 -10.70
CA ASP A 355 -2.75 4.87 -9.53
C ASP A 355 -3.68 3.72 -9.88
N TYR A 356 -3.64 2.64 -9.09
CA TYR A 356 -4.50 1.49 -9.32
C TYR A 356 -5.19 0.93 -8.09
N VAL A 357 -6.25 0.17 -8.38
CA VAL A 357 -6.94 -0.71 -7.43
C VAL A 357 -6.80 -2.15 -7.88
N HIS A 358 -6.49 -3.04 -6.94
CA HIS A 358 -6.46 -4.47 -7.15
C HIS A 358 -7.73 -5.13 -6.58
N PRO A 359 -8.81 -5.33 -7.38
CA PRO A 359 -10.09 -5.81 -6.87
C PRO A 359 -10.08 -7.27 -6.40
N ASP A 360 -9.14 -8.09 -6.89
CA ASP A 360 -8.93 -9.47 -6.45
C ASP A 360 -7.44 -9.81 -6.47
N GLU A 361 -6.85 -10.03 -5.30
CA GLU A 361 -5.44 -10.37 -5.11
C GLU A 361 -5.00 -11.62 -5.90
N ASN A 362 -5.93 -12.46 -6.35
CA ASN A 362 -5.65 -13.69 -7.10
C ASN A 362 -5.77 -13.53 -8.63
N VAL A 363 -6.12 -12.34 -9.12
CA VAL A 363 -6.32 -12.07 -10.55
C VAL A 363 -5.35 -10.99 -11.02
N ASN A 364 -4.61 -11.27 -12.08
CA ASN A 364 -3.70 -10.31 -12.74
C ASN A 364 -4.50 -9.32 -13.59
N LEU A 365 -5.33 -8.51 -12.94
CA LEU A 365 -6.14 -7.43 -13.50
C LEU A 365 -6.32 -6.34 -12.45
N TRP A 366 -5.76 -5.18 -12.74
CA TRP A 366 -5.85 -3.97 -11.93
C TRP A 366 -6.76 -2.98 -12.64
N ILE A 367 -7.36 -2.05 -11.90
CA ILE A 367 -8.21 -1.00 -12.45
C ILE A 367 -7.53 0.32 -12.15
N ALA A 368 -7.13 1.06 -13.18
CA ALA A 368 -6.55 2.38 -13.04
C ALA A 368 -7.60 3.35 -12.50
N THR A 369 -7.18 4.18 -11.57
CA THR A 369 -7.98 5.25 -10.95
C THR A 369 -7.51 6.60 -11.45
N GLU A 370 -6.21 6.75 -11.60
CA GLU A 370 -5.55 7.76 -12.40
C GLU A 370 -4.56 7.06 -13.34
N VAL A 371 -4.37 7.61 -14.53
CA VAL A 371 -3.31 7.16 -15.43
C VAL A 371 -2.85 8.32 -16.29
N GLU A 372 -1.55 8.50 -16.36
CA GLU A 372 -0.90 9.31 -17.35
C GLU A 372 -0.15 8.43 -18.35
N PHE A 373 -0.10 8.92 -19.58
CA PHE A 373 0.59 8.25 -20.67
C PHE A 373 1.55 9.25 -21.28
N GLU A 374 2.83 8.89 -21.20
CA GLU A 374 3.92 9.73 -21.64
C GLU A 374 4.76 9.01 -22.69
N LEU A 375 5.43 9.77 -23.53
CA LEU A 375 6.55 9.24 -24.28
C LEU A 375 7.67 8.92 -23.28
N GLU A 376 8.12 7.66 -23.25
CA GLU A 376 9.32 7.28 -22.52
C GLU A 376 10.45 8.23 -22.98
N SER A 377 11.18 8.86 -22.03
CA SER A 377 12.31 9.72 -22.38
C SER A 377 13.18 8.91 -23.34
N ASN A 378 13.53 9.50 -24.49
CA ASN A 378 14.31 8.78 -25.47
C ASN A 378 15.78 8.85 -25.06
N GLU A 379 16.09 8.50 -23.82
CA GLU A 379 17.43 8.41 -23.26
C GLU A 379 17.88 6.94 -23.26
N PHE A 380 19.18 6.69 -23.31
CA PHE A 380 19.76 5.37 -23.17
C PHE A 380 21.10 5.46 -22.46
N GLU A 381 21.45 4.39 -21.75
CA GLU A 381 22.73 4.19 -21.07
C GLU A 381 23.05 2.69 -21.09
N GLY A 382 24.33 2.35 -21.22
CA GLY A 382 24.82 0.99 -21.02
C GLY A 382 25.91 0.54 -21.99
N LEU A 383 26.43 -0.66 -21.71
CA LEU A 383 27.55 -1.24 -22.45
C LEU A 383 27.23 -1.57 -23.91
N VAL A 384 28.15 -1.20 -24.80
CA VAL A 384 28.11 -1.49 -26.23
C VAL A 384 28.50 -2.95 -26.49
N ALA A 385 27.56 -3.73 -26.99
CA ALA A 385 27.79 -5.12 -27.37
C ALA A 385 28.38 -5.28 -28.77
N SER A 386 28.05 -4.38 -29.70
CA SER A 386 28.63 -4.41 -31.05
C SER A 386 28.43 -3.10 -31.81
N VAL A 387 29.32 -2.82 -32.76
CA VAL A 387 29.24 -1.69 -33.68
C VAL A 387 29.28 -2.18 -35.13
N ASN A 388 28.35 -1.70 -35.96
CA ASN A 388 28.33 -1.91 -37.39
C ASN A 388 28.65 -0.61 -38.12
N LEU A 389 29.92 -0.46 -38.51
CA LEU A 389 30.45 0.70 -39.22
C LEU A 389 29.88 0.88 -40.64
N THR A 390 29.28 -0.17 -41.23
CA THR A 390 28.67 -0.06 -42.57
C THR A 390 27.25 0.49 -42.49
N GLU A 391 26.52 0.13 -41.44
CA GLU A 391 25.14 0.57 -41.21
C GLU A 391 25.07 1.82 -40.30
N ASN A 392 26.21 2.26 -39.76
CA ASN A 392 26.30 3.30 -38.73
C ASN A 392 25.38 3.01 -37.54
N THR A 393 25.41 1.78 -37.06
CA THR A 393 24.61 1.38 -35.90
C THR A 393 25.49 0.84 -34.79
N PHE A 394 25.09 1.04 -33.54
CA PHE A 394 25.62 0.26 -32.42
C PHE A 394 24.48 -0.46 -31.71
N THR A 395 24.82 -1.48 -30.93
CA THR A 395 23.85 -2.28 -30.18
C THR A 395 24.36 -2.46 -28.77
N LEU A 396 23.51 -2.17 -27.79
CA LEU A 396 23.82 -2.33 -26.37
C LEU A 396 23.66 -3.79 -25.95
N VAL A 397 24.24 -4.16 -24.80
CA VAL A 397 24.12 -5.51 -24.21
C VAL A 397 22.66 -5.91 -23.94
N ASN A 398 21.78 -4.95 -23.64
CA ASN A 398 20.34 -5.20 -23.49
C ASN A 398 19.62 -5.56 -24.82
N GLY A 399 20.31 -5.47 -25.96
CA GLY A 399 19.83 -5.80 -27.29
C GLY A 399 19.24 -4.62 -28.07
N ASP A 400 19.19 -3.42 -27.49
CA ASP A 400 18.72 -2.24 -28.21
C ASP A 400 19.74 -1.77 -29.25
N GLN A 401 19.26 -1.58 -30.48
CA GLN A 401 20.05 -1.07 -31.60
C GLN A 401 19.70 0.38 -31.90
N PHE A 402 20.74 1.19 -32.09
CA PHE A 402 20.67 2.63 -32.36
C PHE A 402 21.38 2.97 -33.66
N THR A 403 20.84 3.92 -34.41
CA THR A 403 21.36 4.38 -35.70
C THR A 403 21.93 5.79 -35.56
N LEU A 404 23.19 5.95 -35.94
CA LEU A 404 23.90 7.21 -36.03
C LEU A 404 23.71 7.82 -37.43
N THR A 405 23.46 9.12 -37.46
CA THR A 405 23.28 9.87 -38.72
C THR A 405 24.22 11.07 -38.77
N ASP A 406 24.27 11.77 -39.90
CA ASP A 406 25.02 13.02 -40.04
C ASP A 406 24.51 14.15 -39.10
N GLN A 407 23.40 13.94 -38.37
CA GLN A 407 22.84 14.89 -37.42
C GLN A 407 23.04 14.46 -35.96
N SER A 408 23.63 13.27 -35.72
CA SER A 408 23.94 12.82 -34.38
C SER A 408 25.16 13.58 -33.86
N GLU A 409 25.04 14.18 -32.68
CA GLU A 409 26.14 14.73 -31.91
C GLU A 409 26.82 13.55 -31.20
N ILE A 410 28.14 13.41 -31.37
CA ILE A 410 28.90 12.25 -30.88
C ILE A 410 30.10 12.79 -30.13
N GLU A 411 30.18 12.46 -28.84
CA GLU A 411 31.29 12.74 -27.97
C GLU A 411 32.05 11.42 -27.68
N PHE A 412 33.36 11.53 -27.50
CA PHE A 412 34.25 10.39 -27.23
C PHE A 412 35.18 10.81 -26.08
N GLU A 413 35.19 10.02 -25.02
CA GLU A 413 36.06 10.19 -23.84
C GLU A 413 37.07 9.03 -23.73
N ASP A 414 37.92 9.05 -22.69
CA ASP A 414 38.90 8.00 -22.37
C ASP A 414 39.73 7.46 -23.54
N ASP A 415 40.43 8.37 -24.21
CA ASP A 415 41.28 8.11 -25.40
C ASP A 415 40.54 7.58 -26.64
N LEU A 416 39.21 7.43 -26.60
CA LEU A 416 38.40 7.22 -27.79
C LEU A 416 38.31 8.52 -28.59
N SER A 417 38.38 8.41 -29.91
CA SER A 417 38.31 9.56 -30.82
C SER A 417 37.45 9.31 -32.06
N SER A 418 36.94 8.09 -32.21
CA SER A 418 36.07 7.72 -33.32
C SER A 418 35.26 6.45 -33.06
N LEU A 419 34.15 6.29 -33.79
CA LEU A 419 33.36 5.06 -33.78
C LEU A 419 34.16 3.82 -34.25
N GLN A 420 35.22 4.02 -35.04
CA GLN A 420 36.14 2.95 -35.42
C GLN A 420 36.90 2.44 -34.19
N GLU A 421 37.35 3.32 -33.31
CA GLU A 421 38.06 2.96 -32.08
C GLU A 421 37.10 2.30 -31.08
N VAL A 422 35.85 2.78 -30.96
CA VAL A 422 34.80 2.09 -30.20
C VAL A 422 34.59 0.66 -30.70
N ALA A 423 34.52 0.45 -32.03
CA ALA A 423 34.36 -0.88 -32.61
C ALA A 423 35.55 -1.80 -32.32
N GLU A 424 36.77 -1.28 -32.40
CA GLU A 424 38.00 -2.02 -32.09
C GLU A 424 38.09 -2.36 -30.59
N ALA A 425 37.68 -1.44 -29.72
CA ALA A 425 37.62 -1.65 -28.28
C ALA A 425 36.65 -2.77 -27.89
N VAL A 426 35.43 -2.71 -28.42
CA VAL A 426 34.42 -3.75 -28.20
C VAL A 426 34.86 -5.10 -28.78
N GLU A 427 35.52 -5.13 -29.95
CA GLU A 427 36.08 -6.37 -30.52
C GLU A 427 37.23 -6.95 -29.67
N ALA A 428 38.00 -6.10 -28.99
CA ALA A 428 39.02 -6.48 -28.02
C ALA A 428 38.43 -6.93 -26.66
N GLY A 429 37.12 -6.78 -26.48
CA GLY A 429 36.41 -7.13 -25.24
C GLY A 429 36.44 -6.06 -24.16
N MET A 430 36.84 -4.82 -24.50
CA MET A 430 36.84 -3.71 -23.55
C MET A 430 35.40 -3.18 -23.32
N PRO A 431 35.05 -2.79 -22.08
CA PRO A 431 33.73 -2.28 -21.72
C PRO A 431 33.58 -0.82 -22.18
N VAL A 432 33.04 -0.63 -23.38
CA VAL A 432 32.65 0.73 -23.81
C VAL A 432 31.21 0.96 -23.40
N GLU A 433 30.95 2.00 -22.62
CA GLU A 433 29.62 2.48 -22.31
C GLU A 433 29.15 3.48 -23.39
N ALA A 434 27.83 3.54 -23.59
CA ALA A 434 27.20 4.55 -24.42
C ALA A 434 26.00 5.14 -23.70
N GLU A 435 26.06 6.45 -23.42
CA GLU A 435 24.97 7.25 -22.85
C GLU A 435 24.50 8.29 -23.85
N GLY A 436 23.19 8.56 -23.91
CA GLY A 436 22.69 9.70 -24.67
C GLY A 436 21.21 9.67 -25.00
N ASP A 437 20.85 10.40 -26.05
CA ASP A 437 19.49 10.71 -26.45
C ASP A 437 19.17 10.21 -27.87
N PHE A 438 17.92 9.85 -28.13
CA PHE A 438 17.45 9.43 -29.45
C PHE A 438 16.05 9.99 -29.78
N TYR A 439 15.55 9.65 -30.97
CA TYR A 439 14.14 9.70 -31.33
C TYR A 439 13.82 8.53 -32.24
N ILE A 440 12.54 8.19 -32.36
CA ILE A 440 12.09 7.12 -33.27
C ILE A 440 11.68 7.74 -34.60
N ASP A 441 12.29 7.27 -35.69
CA ASP A 441 11.84 7.60 -37.03
C ASP A 441 10.49 6.90 -37.30
N ILE A 442 9.43 7.69 -37.47
CA ILE A 442 8.04 7.21 -37.56
C ILE A 442 7.79 6.37 -38.84
N GLU A 443 8.59 6.55 -39.89
CA GLU A 443 8.41 5.79 -41.14
C GLU A 443 9.06 4.40 -41.07
N THR A 444 10.16 4.28 -40.33
CA THR A 444 11.00 3.08 -40.29
C THR A 444 10.97 2.33 -38.97
N GLY A 445 10.59 2.98 -37.87
CA GLY A 445 10.67 2.46 -36.51
C GLY A 445 12.10 2.44 -35.94
N ASN A 446 13.08 3.00 -36.66
CA ASN A 446 14.48 3.01 -36.23
C ASN A 446 14.71 4.02 -35.11
N ARG A 447 15.57 3.69 -34.15
CA ARG A 447 16.04 4.61 -33.11
C ARG A 447 17.20 5.42 -33.67
N ILE A 448 16.98 6.70 -33.90
CA ILE A 448 17.96 7.65 -34.43
C ILE A 448 18.54 8.46 -33.28
N VAL A 449 19.85 8.36 -33.09
CA VAL A 449 20.57 9.06 -32.02
C VAL A 449 20.59 10.57 -32.30
N LYS A 450 20.26 11.36 -31.29
CA LYS A 450 20.47 12.82 -31.26
C LYS A 450 21.85 13.15 -30.72
N GLU A 451 22.19 12.59 -29.57
CA GLU A 451 23.44 12.80 -28.84
C GLU A 451 23.89 11.45 -28.27
N VAL A 452 25.19 11.17 -28.31
CA VAL A 452 25.77 10.01 -27.64
C VAL A 452 27.19 10.31 -27.20
N GLU A 453 27.51 9.88 -26.01
CA GLU A 453 28.85 9.84 -25.44
C GLU A 453 29.32 8.39 -25.38
N PHE A 454 30.58 8.16 -25.75
CA PHE A 454 31.23 6.86 -25.61
C PHE A 454 32.45 6.99 -24.71
N GLU A 455 32.48 6.22 -23.64
CA GLU A 455 33.55 6.20 -22.64
C GLU A 455 33.87 4.77 -22.18
N PHE A 456 34.95 4.60 -21.43
CA PHE A 456 35.30 3.30 -20.88
C PHE A 456 34.72 3.14 -19.47
N ASP A 457 34.00 2.04 -19.22
CA ASP A 457 33.46 1.72 -17.89
C ASP A 457 34.51 0.93 -17.08
N PHE A 458 35.49 1.66 -16.52
CA PHE A 458 36.57 1.13 -15.69
C PHE A 458 36.36 1.48 -14.22
N ASP A 459 36.57 0.49 -13.35
CA ASP A 459 36.66 0.67 -11.89
C ASP A 459 38.14 0.75 -11.45
N GLU A 460 38.43 1.58 -10.45
CA GLU A 460 39.75 1.65 -9.80
C GLU A 460 39.82 0.74 -8.55
N PHE A 461 41.00 0.15 -8.29
CA PHE A 461 41.32 -0.55 -7.05
C PHE A 461 42.64 -0.07 -6.45
N ASP A 462 42.72 -0.14 -5.11
CA ASP A 462 43.92 0.06 -4.29
C ASP A 462 43.72 -0.77 -3.01
N GLU A 463 44.16 -2.03 -3.05
CA GLU A 463 43.91 -3.00 -1.98
C GLU A 463 45.03 -4.03 -1.82
N HIS A 464 45.11 -4.67 -0.65
CA HIS A 464 46.04 -5.76 -0.41
C HIS A 464 45.59 -7.06 -1.11
N ILE A 465 46.55 -7.81 -1.62
CA ILE A 465 46.35 -9.14 -2.16
C ILE A 465 46.38 -10.17 -1.03
N ILE A 466 45.31 -10.96 -0.91
CA ILE A 466 45.23 -12.04 0.09
C ILE A 466 45.59 -13.41 -0.47
N SER A 467 45.51 -13.60 -1.79
CA SER A 467 45.94 -14.85 -2.44
C SER A 467 46.14 -14.69 -3.94
N VAL A 468 47.03 -15.51 -4.51
CA VAL A 468 47.26 -15.63 -5.95
C VAL A 468 46.98 -17.06 -6.43
N ASN A 469 46.37 -17.18 -7.60
CA ASN A 469 46.20 -18.43 -8.34
C ASN A 469 46.91 -18.33 -9.70
N ILE A 470 48.13 -18.88 -9.77
CA ILE A 470 48.95 -18.90 -10.99
C ILE A 470 48.32 -19.73 -12.11
N GLU A 471 47.55 -20.78 -11.81
CA GLU A 471 46.93 -21.60 -12.86
C GLU A 471 45.81 -20.86 -13.61
N GLU A 472 45.15 -19.92 -12.94
CA GLU A 472 44.04 -19.12 -13.48
C GLU A 472 44.48 -17.70 -13.86
N ASN A 473 45.75 -17.33 -13.61
CA ASN A 473 46.28 -15.97 -13.70
C ASN A 473 45.43 -14.95 -12.93
N THR A 474 45.02 -15.30 -11.70
CA THR A 474 44.19 -14.42 -10.88
C THR A 474 44.84 -14.09 -9.55
N PHE A 475 44.51 -12.93 -8.99
CA PHE A 475 44.76 -12.58 -7.60
C PHE A 475 43.45 -12.20 -6.91
N THR A 476 43.41 -12.25 -5.59
CA THR A 476 42.23 -11.92 -4.79
C THR A 476 42.57 -10.75 -3.88
N LEU A 477 41.78 -9.69 -3.96
CA LEU A 477 41.88 -8.49 -3.13
C LEU A 477 41.27 -8.74 -1.73
N GLU A 478 41.56 -7.87 -0.77
CA GLU A 478 41.09 -7.96 0.61
C GLU A 478 39.55 -7.90 0.71
N ASP A 479 38.89 -7.14 -0.17
CA ASP A 479 37.43 -7.09 -0.30
C ASP A 479 36.80 -8.38 -0.84
N GLY A 480 37.62 -9.31 -1.32
CA GLY A 480 37.23 -10.61 -1.85
C GLY A 480 37.00 -10.66 -3.37
N LYS A 481 37.23 -9.57 -4.11
CA LYS A 481 37.20 -9.58 -5.57
C LYS A 481 38.35 -10.42 -6.12
N VAL A 482 38.04 -11.22 -7.15
CA VAL A 482 39.02 -12.03 -7.89
C VAL A 482 39.32 -11.34 -9.21
N VAL A 483 40.54 -10.82 -9.34
CA VAL A 483 41.01 -10.07 -10.50
C VAL A 483 41.92 -10.94 -11.35
N GLN A 484 41.69 -10.96 -12.66
CA GLN A 484 42.41 -11.75 -13.65
C GLN A 484 43.36 -10.87 -14.46
N ILE A 485 44.59 -11.34 -14.61
CA ILE A 485 45.58 -10.77 -15.52
C ILE A 485 45.48 -11.52 -16.86
N THR A 486 45.36 -10.75 -17.94
CA THR A 486 45.29 -11.25 -19.31
C THR A 486 46.53 -10.84 -20.10
N GLU A 487 46.60 -11.24 -21.37
CA GLU A 487 47.69 -10.77 -22.26
C GLU A 487 47.63 -9.27 -22.59
N ASN A 488 46.50 -8.62 -22.27
CA ASN A 488 46.26 -7.21 -22.51
C ASN A 488 46.45 -6.35 -21.24
N THR A 489 46.63 -6.96 -20.07
CA THR A 489 46.88 -6.23 -18.82
C THR A 489 48.26 -5.60 -18.85
N LEU A 490 48.34 -4.29 -18.63
CA LEU A 490 49.57 -3.55 -18.37
C LEU A 490 49.96 -3.79 -16.91
N ILE A 491 51.16 -4.33 -16.68
CA ILE A 491 51.74 -4.37 -15.33
C ILE A 491 52.74 -3.23 -15.26
N ASP A 492 52.53 -2.28 -14.35
CA ASP A 492 53.36 -1.09 -14.22
C ASP A 492 54.81 -1.48 -13.85
N ASP A 493 55.79 -0.82 -14.47
CA ASP A 493 57.22 -1.02 -14.22
C ASP A 493 57.78 -0.17 -13.07
N ASP A 494 56.96 0.68 -12.46
CA ASP A 494 57.32 1.46 -11.27
C ASP A 494 57.10 0.71 -9.93
N GLY A 495 56.34 -0.40 -9.94
CA GLY A 495 56.07 -1.25 -8.76
C GLY A 495 57.25 -2.10 -8.26
N ASP A 496 57.05 -2.78 -7.13
CA ASP A 496 58.04 -3.71 -6.54
C ASP A 496 58.00 -5.11 -7.16
N PHE A 497 56.86 -5.51 -7.74
CA PHE A 497 56.67 -6.82 -8.38
C PHE A 497 56.12 -6.69 -9.80
N PHE A 498 56.64 -7.47 -10.73
CA PHE A 498 56.33 -7.34 -12.17
C PHE A 498 55.60 -8.56 -12.74
N THR A 499 55.33 -9.57 -11.91
CA THR A 499 54.66 -10.82 -12.30
C THR A 499 53.85 -11.39 -11.14
N LEU A 500 52.79 -12.15 -11.44
CA LEU A 500 52.04 -12.86 -10.41
C LEU A 500 52.89 -13.90 -9.68
N GLU A 501 53.91 -14.47 -10.33
CA GLU A 501 54.84 -15.38 -9.68
C GLU A 501 55.66 -14.70 -8.58
N GLU A 502 56.09 -13.45 -8.79
CA GLU A 502 56.82 -12.66 -7.78
C GLU A 502 55.89 -12.28 -6.61
N VAL A 503 54.66 -11.86 -6.90
CA VAL A 503 53.63 -11.60 -5.88
C VAL A 503 53.35 -12.87 -5.05
N ALA A 504 53.22 -14.02 -5.70
CA ALA A 504 52.98 -15.29 -5.00
C ALA A 504 54.16 -15.70 -4.09
N GLU A 505 55.41 -15.45 -4.53
CA GLU A 505 56.61 -15.73 -3.72
C GLU A 505 56.66 -14.82 -2.48
N ALA A 506 56.35 -13.52 -2.63
CA ALA A 506 56.29 -12.57 -1.51
C ALA A 506 55.24 -12.97 -0.47
N LEU A 507 54.03 -13.34 -0.90
CA LEU A 507 52.96 -13.81 -0.02
C LEU A 507 53.35 -15.12 0.71
N ASP A 508 54.03 -16.06 0.03
CA ASP A 508 54.51 -17.32 0.63
C ASP A 508 55.61 -17.08 1.69
N ASP A 509 56.42 -16.03 1.51
CA ASP A 509 57.42 -15.56 2.48
C ASP A 509 56.79 -14.75 3.64
N GLY A 510 55.49 -14.44 3.55
CA GLY A 510 54.71 -13.75 4.56
C GLY A 510 54.84 -12.23 4.52
N GLU A 511 55.22 -11.68 3.37
CA GLU A 511 55.19 -10.25 3.06
C GLU A 511 53.74 -9.83 2.75
N GLU A 512 53.41 -8.57 3.02
CA GLU A 512 52.12 -7.98 2.59
C GLU A 512 52.35 -7.44 1.17
N VAL A 513 51.38 -7.62 0.27
CA VAL A 513 51.49 -7.10 -1.10
C VAL A 513 50.23 -6.29 -1.41
N GLY A 514 50.40 -5.03 -1.75
CA GLY A 514 49.36 -4.16 -2.29
C GLY A 514 49.26 -4.27 -3.81
N ALA A 515 48.09 -3.92 -4.34
CA ALA A 515 47.86 -3.74 -5.75
C ALA A 515 46.96 -2.54 -6.00
N GLU A 516 47.36 -1.67 -6.92
CA GLU A 516 46.55 -0.56 -7.40
C GLU A 516 46.42 -0.60 -8.93
N GLY A 517 45.32 -0.07 -9.47
CA GLY A 517 45.11 0.01 -10.92
C GLY A 517 43.65 0.09 -11.33
N GLU A 518 43.39 -0.26 -12.59
CA GLU A 518 42.06 -0.21 -13.21
C GLU A 518 41.62 -1.61 -13.66
N PHE A 519 40.33 -1.89 -13.54
CA PHE A 519 39.74 -3.17 -13.92
C PHE A 519 38.31 -2.99 -14.38
N TYR A 520 37.77 -4.03 -15.02
CA TYR A 520 36.35 -4.07 -15.35
C TYR A 520 35.77 -5.45 -15.14
N TYR A 521 34.46 -5.55 -14.99
CA TYR A 521 33.80 -6.83 -14.86
C TYR A 521 33.53 -7.43 -16.25
N ASP A 522 34.08 -8.62 -16.52
CA ASP A 522 33.68 -9.39 -17.70
C ASP A 522 32.52 -10.35 -17.33
N PRO A 523 31.28 -10.06 -17.74
CA PRO A 523 30.13 -10.89 -17.43
C PRO A 523 30.16 -12.26 -18.12
N LEU A 524 31.00 -12.46 -19.16
CA LEU A 524 31.11 -13.75 -19.85
C LEU A 524 31.96 -14.75 -19.08
N THR A 525 33.05 -14.28 -18.48
CA THR A 525 33.96 -15.12 -17.69
C THR A 525 33.63 -15.09 -16.19
N GLY A 526 32.98 -14.03 -15.73
CA GLY A 526 32.64 -13.80 -14.32
C GLY A 526 33.83 -13.31 -13.49
N PHE A 527 34.91 -12.90 -14.15
CA PHE A 527 36.09 -12.32 -13.51
C PHE A 527 36.09 -10.79 -13.65
N TRP A 528 36.78 -10.15 -12.73
CA TRP A 528 37.26 -8.79 -12.92
C TRP A 528 38.55 -8.86 -13.73
N ILE A 529 38.68 -8.15 -14.84
CA ILE A 529 39.86 -8.17 -15.71
C ILE A 529 40.65 -6.90 -15.45
N ALA A 530 41.91 -7.04 -15.03
CA ALA A 530 42.81 -5.90 -14.86
C ALA A 530 43.20 -5.33 -16.22
N ILE A 531 43.16 -4.00 -16.32
CA ILE A 531 43.63 -3.22 -17.47
C ILE A 531 45.05 -2.76 -17.18
N GLU A 532 45.23 -2.16 -16.02
CA GLU A 532 46.52 -1.75 -15.47
C GLU A 532 46.61 -2.25 -14.02
N VAL A 533 47.80 -2.68 -13.62
CA VAL A 533 48.07 -3.05 -12.24
C VAL A 533 49.52 -2.74 -11.85
N GLU A 534 49.69 -2.04 -10.74
CA GLU A 534 50.95 -1.86 -10.02
C GLU A 534 50.92 -2.73 -8.77
N PHE A 535 51.97 -3.52 -8.54
CA PHE A 535 52.13 -4.34 -7.32
C PHE A 535 53.25 -3.77 -6.43
N PHE A 536 52.99 -3.58 -5.14
CA PHE A 536 53.93 -2.95 -4.19
C PHE A 536 53.96 -3.65 -2.82
N ASP A 537 55.06 -3.52 -2.07
CA ASP A 537 55.23 -4.05 -0.69
C ASP A 537 54.62 -3.13 0.39
#